data_AF-E2CGP8-F1
#
_entry.id   AF-E2CGP8-F1
#
_cell.length_a   1.000
_cell.length_b   1.000
_cell.length_c   1.000
_cell.angle_alpha   90.00
_cell.angle_beta   90.00
_cell.angle_gamma   90.00
#
_symmetry.space_group_name_H-M   'P 1'
#
loop_
_entity.id
_entity.type
_entity.pdbx_description
1 polymer ?
#
loop_
_entity_poly.entity_id
_entity_poly.type
_entity_poly.pdbx_seq_one_letter_code
_entity_poly.pdbx_strand_id
1 'polypeptide(L)' 'MHDARLILSCCKTGEWWKVRNTSEAMRLARTKGLVDFEIGEAQ' A
#
# COMPACT_ATOMS: atom_id res chain seq x y z
N MET A 1 -21.03 -4.64 -0.49
CA MET A 1 -19.64 -4.75 -0.97
C MET A 1 -18.76 -4.15 0.09
N HIS A 2 -17.98 -4.97 0.80
CA HIS A 2 -17.07 -4.46 1.84
C HIS A 2 -15.97 -3.63 1.17
N ASP A 3 -15.92 -2.33 1.49
CA ASP A 3 -14.80 -1.44 1.23
C ASP A 3 -13.61 -1.90 2.10
N ALA A 4 -12.97 -3.01 1.73
CA ALA A 4 -11.69 -3.39 2.29
C ALA A 4 -10.66 -2.36 1.81
N ARG A 5 -10.46 -1.32 2.62
CA ARG A 5 -9.46 -0.29 2.37
C ARG A 5 -8.11 -0.90 2.69
N LEU A 6 -7.27 -1.14 1.70
CA LEU A 6 -5.92 -1.61 1.92
C LEU A 6 -4.99 -0.42 2.22
N ILE A 7 -3.89 -0.69 2.91
CA ILE A 7 -2.81 0.26 3.16
C ILE A 7 -1.53 -0.32 2.55
N LEU A 8 -0.84 0.48 1.75
CA LEU A 8 0.55 0.28 1.36
C LEU A 8 1.42 1.06 2.34
N SER A 9 2.37 0.43 3.00
CA SER A 9 3.29 1.06 3.97
C SER A 9 4.74 0.84 3.55
N CYS A 10 5.56 1.88 3.53
CA CYS A 10 7.00 1.78 3.29
C CYS A 10 7.73 1.51 4.61
N CYS A 11 8.38 0.36 4.74
CA CYS A 11 9.05 -0.04 5.99
C CYS A 11 10.25 0.85 6.32
N LYS A 12 10.89 1.45 5.31
CA LYS A 12 12.06 2.32 5.49
C LYS A 12 11.72 3.71 6.00
N THR A 13 10.64 4.30 5.50
CA THR A 13 10.27 5.69 5.80
C THR A 13 9.11 5.81 6.79
N GLY A 14 8.34 4.73 7.00
CA GLY A 14 7.10 4.74 7.78
C GLY A 14 5.94 5.43 7.06
N GLU A 15 6.13 5.90 5.82
CA GLU A 15 5.06 6.49 5.03
C GLU A 15 4.04 5.43 4.60
N TRP A 16 2.77 5.83 4.52
CA TRP A 16 1.70 4.93 4.12
C TRP A 16 0.67 5.60 3.22
N TRP A 17 -0.01 4.79 2.41
CA TRP A 17 -0.99 5.20 1.42
C TRP A 17 -2.19 4.26 1.43
N LYS A 18 -3.39 4.83 1.37
CA LYS A 18 -4.62 4.05 1.19
C LYS A 18 -4.73 3.62 -0.27
N VAL A 19 -5.05 2.36 -0.49
CA VAL A 19 -5.22 1.75 -1.82
C VAL A 19 -6.46 0.87 -1.83
N ARG A 20 -7.10 0.74 -2.99
CA ARG A 20 -8.36 0.01 -3.16
C ARG A 20 -8.17 -1.49 -3.30
N ASN A 21 -7.00 -1.91 -3.77
CA ASN A 21 -6.65 -3.32 -3.97
C ASN A 21 -5.12 -3.49 -4.08
N THR A 22 -4.67 -4.74 -4.04
CA THR A 22 -3.26 -5.10 -4.11
C THR A 22 -2.60 -4.67 -5.43
N SER A 23 -3.36 -4.63 -6.54
CA SER A 23 -2.81 -4.20 -7.84
C SER A 23 -2.45 -2.71 -7.85
N GLU A 24 -3.30 -1.88 -7.24
CA GLU A 24 -3.01 -0.45 -7.05
C GLU A 24 -1.82 -0.26 -6.12
N ALA A 25 -1.73 -1.03 -5.02
CA ALA A 25 -0.60 -1.01 -4.11
C ALA A 25 0.73 -1.29 -4.83
N MET A 26 0.79 -2.35 -5.64
CA MET A 26 1.98 -2.71 -6.42
C MET A 26 2.36 -1.64 -7.45
N ARG A 27 1.36 -1.05 -8.13
CA ARG A 27 1.60 0.04 -9.08
C ARG A 27 2.17 1.28 -8.39
N LEU A 28 1.62 1.63 -7.24
CA LEU A 28 2.06 2.78 -6.45
C LEU A 28 3.48 2.56 -5.90
N ALA A 29 3.77 1.37 -5.37
CA ALA A 29 5.10 0.98 -4.90
C ALA A 29 6.15 1.13 -6.00
N ARG A 30 5.87 0.62 -7.22
CA ARG A 30 6.76 0.79 -8.38
C ARG A 30 6.94 2.25 -8.78
N THR A 31 5.86 3.02 -8.81
CA THR A 31 5.88 4.45 -9.20
C THR A 31 6.71 5.29 -8.23
N LYS A 32 6.68 4.94 -6.94
CA LYS A 32 7.46 5.60 -5.89
C LYS A 32 8.86 5.03 -5.70
N GLY A 33 9.20 3.93 -6.38
CA GLY A 33 10.49 3.25 -6.19
C GLY A 33 10.63 2.63 -4.79
N LEU A 34 9.53 2.17 -4.18
CA LEU A 34 9.58 1.51 -2.88
C LEU A 34 10.25 0.14 -3.03
N VAL A 35 11.37 -0.05 -2.34
CA VAL A 35 12.14 -1.30 -2.34
C VAL A 35 11.69 -2.23 -1.23
N ASP A 36 11.14 -1.68 -0.14
CA ASP A 36 10.74 -2.41 1.05
C ASP A 36 9.40 -1.85 1.55
N PHE A 37 8.33 -2.64 1.41
CA PHE A 37 6.96 -2.22 1.69
C PHE A 37 6.07 -3.39 2.10
N GLU A 38 5.02 -3.08 2.87
CA GLU A 38 3.97 -3.99 3.31
C GLU A 38 2.61 -3.57 2.76
N ILE A 39 1.70 -4.55 2.57
CA ILE A 39 0.31 -4.31 2.19
C ILE A 39 -0.59 -4.99 3.23
N GLY A 40 -1.41 -4.21 3.91
CA GLY A 40 -2.33 -4.69 4.94
C GLY A 40 -3.74 -4.12 4.80
N GLU A 41 -4.69 -4.62 5.58
CA GLU A 41 -6.03 -4.04 5.67
C GLU A 41 -6.05 -2.86 6.65
N ALA A 42 -6.71 -1.76 6.28
CA ALA A 42 -7.03 -0.67 7.19
C ALA A 42 -8.15 -1.15 8.12
N GLN A 43 -7.82 -1.35 9.39
CA GLN A 43 -8.81 -1.56 10.46
C GLN A 43 -9.63 -0.30 10.73
#